data_AF-A0A7K0NX74-F1
#
_entry.id   AF-A0A7K0NX74-F1
#
_cell.length_a   1.000
_cell.length_b   1.000
_cell.length_c   1.000
_cell.angle_alpha   90.00
_cell.angle_beta   90.00
_cell.angle_gamma   90.00
#
_symmetry.space_group_name_H-M   'P 1'
#
loop_
_entity.id
_entity.type
_entity.pdbx_description
1 polymer ?
#
loop_
_entity_poly.entity_id
_entity_poly.type
_entity_poly.pdbx_seq_one_letter_code
_entity_poly.pdbx_strand_id
1 'polypeptide(L)'
;MTTQPSAAASDRVPAYPYPPDAVRRRQQRGWYFYDFANSTFSTTVITLFLGPYLTDVAQSAANPAGFVQFLGLDIRATSVFAFAAGISVLLQVLVLPLVGAIADRTERKRHLLGAFAFVGALATCLMFFIQGDNWLYGVLILLIANVAFGASIVVYNS
;
A
#
# COMPACT_ATOMS: atom_id res chain seq x y z
N MET A 1 27.09 -2.75 -65.36
CA MET A 1 27.29 -3.47 -64.09
C MET A 1 26.80 -2.57 -62.98
N THR A 2 25.50 -2.63 -62.72
CA THR A 2 24.78 -1.81 -61.73
C THR A 2 24.36 -2.75 -60.60
N THR A 3 24.96 -2.57 -59.42
CA THR A 3 24.62 -3.33 -58.22
C THR A 3 23.33 -2.76 -57.62
N GLN A 4 22.30 -3.61 -57.50
CA GLN A 4 21.12 -3.33 -56.69
C GLN A 4 21.51 -3.24 -55.21
N PRO A 5 21.03 -2.26 -54.42
CA PRO A 5 21.19 -2.28 -52.98
C PRO A 5 20.19 -3.26 -52.36
N SER A 6 20.73 -4.16 -51.53
CA SER A 6 20.00 -5.08 -50.65
C SER A 6 18.94 -4.34 -49.84
N ALA A 7 17.68 -4.69 -50.03
CA ALA A 7 16.58 -4.22 -49.21
C ALA A 7 16.79 -4.76 -47.78
N ALA A 8 17.19 -3.87 -46.87
CA ALA A 8 17.16 -4.14 -45.45
C ALA A 8 15.75 -4.60 -45.08
N ALA A 9 15.65 -5.87 -44.64
CA ALA A 9 14.44 -6.42 -44.07
C ALA A 9 14.01 -5.51 -42.93
N SER A 10 12.95 -4.73 -43.15
CA SER A 10 12.34 -3.94 -42.10
C SER A 10 11.85 -4.90 -41.02
N ASP A 11 12.48 -4.87 -39.85
CA ASP A 11 11.98 -5.46 -38.61
C ASP A 11 10.60 -4.86 -38.31
N ARG A 12 9.56 -5.43 -38.91
CA ARG A 12 8.17 -5.10 -38.60
C ARG A 12 7.89 -5.76 -37.26
N VAL A 13 7.98 -4.96 -36.19
CA VAL A 13 7.43 -5.30 -34.89
C VAL A 13 6.02 -5.89 -35.13
N PRO A 14 5.72 -7.11 -34.67
CA PRO A 14 4.43 -7.74 -34.93
C PRO A 14 3.32 -6.81 -34.44
N ALA A 15 2.40 -6.47 -35.34
CA ALA A 15 1.25 -5.64 -35.03
C ALA A 15 0.30 -6.43 -34.12
N TYR A 16 0.49 -6.32 -32.81
CA TYR A 16 -0.51 -6.78 -31.86
C TYR A 16 -1.81 -6.00 -32.11
N PRO A 17 -2.95 -6.68 -32.32
CA PRO A 17 -4.22 -6.00 -32.49
C PRO A 17 -4.48 -5.14 -31.25
N TYR A 18 -4.46 -3.82 -31.41
CA TYR A 18 -4.72 -2.93 -30.31
C TYR A 18 -6.20 -3.05 -29.92
N PRO A 19 -6.54 -3.18 -28.61
CA PRO A 19 -7.94 -3.20 -28.21
C PRO A 19 -8.64 -1.91 -28.68
N PRO A 20 -9.93 -1.94 -29.00
CA PRO A 20 -10.66 -0.75 -29.47
C PRO A 20 -10.42 0.46 -28.55
N ASP A 21 -10.28 1.66 -29.12
CA ASP A 21 -9.86 2.87 -28.39
C ASP A 21 -10.70 3.15 -27.12
N ALA A 22 -11.98 2.79 -27.14
CA ALA A 22 -12.87 2.91 -26.00
C ALA A 22 -12.45 2.02 -24.81
N VAL A 23 -12.02 0.78 -25.07
CA VAL A 23 -11.54 -0.17 -24.05
C VAL A 23 -10.23 0.34 -23.44
N ARG A 24 -9.31 0.83 -24.29
CA ARG A 24 -8.05 1.44 -23.86
C ARG A 24 -8.28 2.60 -22.91
N ARG A 25 -9.12 3.57 -23.30
CA ARG A 25 -9.41 4.76 -22.49
C ARG A 25 -10.01 4.39 -21.14
N ARG A 26 -10.89 3.38 -21.09
CA ARG A 26 -11.44 2.88 -19.83
C ARG A 26 -10.37 2.26 -18.93
N GLN A 27 -9.47 1.46 -19.50
CA GLN A 27 -8.35 0.87 -18.75
C GLN A 27 -7.40 1.95 -18.22
N GLN A 28 -7.00 2.91 -19.05
CA GLN A 28 -6.13 4.03 -18.67
C GLN A 28 -6.73 4.85 -17.52
N ARG A 29 -8.02 5.19 -17.60
CA ARG A 29 -8.72 5.89 -16.51
C ARG A 29 -8.69 5.08 -15.21
N GLY A 30 -8.89 3.77 -15.27
CA GLY A 30 -8.81 2.90 -14.10
C GLY A 30 -7.44 2.93 -13.43
N TRP A 31 -6.36 2.89 -14.23
CA TRP A 31 -5.00 2.99 -13.73
C TRP A 31 -4.69 4.37 -13.14
N TYR A 32 -5.08 5.46 -13.82
CA TYR A 32 -4.89 6.81 -13.28
C TYR A 32 -5.60 7.00 -11.93
N PHE A 33 -6.82 6.49 -11.78
CA PHE A 33 -7.52 6.54 -10.51
C PHE A 33 -6.86 5.67 -9.43
N TYR A 34 -6.34 4.51 -9.79
CA TYR A 34 -5.62 3.64 -8.85
C TYR A 34 -4.35 4.32 -8.33
N ASP A 35 -3.54 4.89 -9.23
CA ASP A 35 -2.30 5.60 -8.88
C ASP A 35 -2.56 6.83 -8.03
N PHE A 36 -3.60 7.59 -8.38
CA PHE A 36 -4.06 8.71 -7.58
C PHE A 36 -4.45 8.26 -6.17
N ALA A 37 -5.28 7.22 -6.05
CA ALA A 37 -5.73 6.71 -4.75
C ALA A 37 -4.56 6.21 -3.89
N ASN A 38 -3.62 5.45 -4.46
CA ASN A 38 -2.44 4.97 -3.74
C ASN A 38 -1.56 6.13 -3.24
N SER A 39 -1.34 7.14 -4.08
CA SER A 39 -0.53 8.30 -3.71
C SER A 39 -1.17 9.12 -2.61
N THR A 40 -2.48 9.40 -2.73
CA THR A 40 -3.24 10.10 -1.69
C THR A 40 -3.26 9.31 -0.38
N PHE A 41 -3.45 7.99 -0.42
CA PHE A 41 -3.45 7.15 0.78
C PHE A 41 -2.13 7.23 1.54
N SER A 42 -1.00 7.03 0.86
CA SER A 42 0.32 7.06 1.49
C SER A 42 0.67 8.44 2.07
N THR A 43 0.39 9.51 1.33
CA THR A 43 0.70 10.87 1.76
C THR A 43 -0.23 11.38 2.85
N THR A 44 -1.54 11.15 2.74
CA THR A 44 -2.50 11.69 3.70
C THR A 44 -2.75 10.73 4.86
N VAL A 45 -3.23 9.51 4.58
CA VAL A 45 -3.68 8.58 5.62
C VAL A 45 -2.51 8.10 6.46
N ILE A 46 -1.44 7.59 5.85
CA ILE A 46 -0.30 7.04 6.60
C ILE A 46 0.50 8.16 7.26
N THR A 47 0.91 9.17 6.48
CA THR A 47 1.85 10.19 6.98
C THR A 47 1.17 11.29 7.79
N LEU A 48 0.11 11.92 7.26
CA LEU A 48 -0.48 13.11 7.88
C LEU A 48 -1.49 12.79 8.98
N PHE A 49 -2.29 11.73 8.81
CA PHE A 49 -3.32 11.37 9.77
C PHE A 49 -2.80 10.37 10.80
N LEU A 50 -2.39 9.16 10.38
CA LEU A 50 -2.04 8.10 11.32
C LEU A 50 -0.88 8.48 12.25
N GLY A 51 0.15 9.17 11.75
CA GLY A 51 1.32 9.55 12.54
C GLY A 51 1.00 10.41 13.77
N PRO A 52 0.53 11.65 13.56
CA PRO A 52 0.13 12.52 14.65
C PRO A 52 -1.01 11.93 15.48
N TYR A 53 -2.04 11.38 14.83
CA TYR A 53 -3.22 10.86 15.52
C TYR A 53 -2.90 9.71 16.47
N LEU A 54 -2.08 8.75 16.05
CA LEU A 54 -1.68 7.63 16.91
C LEU A 54 -0.80 8.13 18.07
N THR A 55 0.00 9.16 17.84
CA THR A 55 0.82 9.78 18.89
C THR A 55 -0.05 10.48 19.92
N ASP A 56 -1.10 11.20 19.50
CA ASP A 56 -2.04 11.87 20.39
C ASP A 56 -2.83 10.87 21.25
N VAL A 57 -3.30 9.77 20.64
CA VAL A 57 -4.01 8.69 21.36
C VAL A 57 -3.06 7.93 22.31
N ALA A 58 -1.78 7.80 21.96
CA ALA A 58 -0.79 7.24 22.88
C ALA A 58 -0.50 8.18 24.05
N GLN A 59 -0.50 9.50 23.81
CA GLN A 59 -0.30 10.50 24.87
C GLN A 59 -1.50 10.60 25.81
N SER A 60 -2.74 10.47 25.30
CA SER A 60 -3.94 10.43 26.15
C SER A 60 -3.95 9.22 27.08
N ALA A 61 -3.35 8.10 26.65
CA ALA A 61 -3.20 6.88 27.42
C ALA A 61 -1.96 6.87 28.35
N ALA A 62 -1.09 7.87 28.27
CA ALA A 62 0.17 7.87 28.97
C ALA A 62 0.01 8.21 30.46
N ASN A 63 0.89 7.65 31.29
CA ASN A 63 1.02 8.05 32.68
C ASN A 63 1.58 9.49 32.81
N PRO A 64 1.59 10.10 34.01
CA PRO A 64 2.12 11.45 34.21
C PRO A 64 3.60 11.63 33.80
N ALA A 65 4.35 10.54 33.68
CA ALA A 65 5.74 10.53 33.21
C ALA A 65 5.87 10.42 31.67
N GLY A 66 4.75 10.30 30.94
CA GLY A 66 4.71 10.24 29.47
C GLY A 66 4.96 8.85 28.88
N PHE A 67 4.75 7.79 29.67
CA PHE A 67 4.93 6.40 29.25
C PHE A 67 3.58 5.67 29.15
N VAL A 68 3.46 4.83 28.12
CA VAL A 68 2.40 3.83 27.97
C VAL A 68 2.97 2.46 28.33
N GLN A 69 2.21 1.67 29.07
CA GLN A 69 2.63 0.33 29.45
C GLN A 69 2.18 -0.67 28.38
N PHE A 70 3.13 -1.44 27.85
CA PHE A 70 2.86 -2.51 26.90
C PHE A 70 3.48 -3.82 27.39
N LEU A 71 2.65 -4.80 27.74
CA LEU A 71 3.12 -6.12 28.22
C LEU A 71 4.17 -6.03 29.35
N GLY A 72 4.05 -5.01 30.22
CA GLY A 72 4.99 -4.76 31.33
C GLY A 72 6.22 -3.91 30.98
N LEU A 73 6.34 -3.45 29.74
CA LEU A 73 7.40 -2.55 29.28
C LEU A 73 6.87 -1.11 29.19
N ASP A 74 7.66 -0.16 29.69
CA ASP A 74 7.35 1.27 29.58
C ASP A 74 7.86 1.82 28.26
N ILE A 75 6.94 2.20 27.37
CA ILE A 75 7.25 2.78 26.07
C ILE A 75 6.87 4.25 26.10
N ARG A 76 7.75 5.12 25.60
CA ARG A 76 7.44 6.55 25.50
C ARG A 76 6.32 6.76 24.47
N ALA A 77 5.25 7.46 24.85
CA ALA A 77 4.09 7.70 24.00
C ALA A 77 4.46 8.32 22.63
N THR A 78 5.43 9.24 22.61
CA THR A 78 5.91 9.89 21.37
C THR A 78 6.64 8.96 20.42
N SER A 79 7.11 7.80 20.88
CA SER A 79 7.84 6.81 20.07
C SER A 79 6.94 5.67 19.56
N VAL A 80 5.68 5.60 20.01
CA VAL A 80 4.75 4.52 19.67
C VAL A 80 4.56 4.39 18.16
N PHE A 81 4.36 5.51 17.45
CA PHE A 81 4.23 5.51 16.00
C PHE A 81 5.47 4.94 15.29
N ALA A 82 6.67 5.36 15.69
CA ALA A 82 7.92 4.89 15.08
C ALA A 82 8.13 3.38 15.31
N PHE A 83 7.83 2.89 16.52
CA PHE A 83 7.87 1.45 16.81
C PHE A 83 6.85 0.67 15.98
N ALA A 84 5.61 1.15 15.90
CA ALA A 84 4.55 0.54 15.10
C ALA A 84 4.91 0.50 13.61
N ALA A 85 5.45 1.59 13.07
CA ALA A 85 5.95 1.66 11.71
C ALA A 85 7.09 0.66 11.48
N GLY A 86 8.06 0.56 12.39
CA GLY A 86 9.14 -0.45 12.31
C GLY A 86 8.62 -1.88 12.28
N ILE A 87 7.69 -2.22 13.18
CA ILE A 87 7.03 -3.54 13.21
C ILE A 87 6.28 -3.80 11.90
N SER A 88 5.61 -2.80 11.34
CA SER A 88 4.90 -2.93 10.07
C SER A 88 5.83 -3.28 8.91
N VAL A 89 7.04 -2.70 8.87
CA VAL A 89 8.03 -2.99 7.84
C VAL A 89 8.58 -4.41 8.03
N LEU A 90 8.84 -4.84 9.26
CA LEU A 90 9.25 -6.22 9.54
C LEU A 90 8.19 -7.22 9.10
N LEU A 91 6.91 -6.94 9.36
CA LEU A 91 5.80 -7.77 8.86
C LEU A 91 5.76 -7.80 7.33
N GLN A 92 5.98 -6.66 6.67
CA GLN A 92 6.06 -6.60 5.21
C GLN A 92 7.18 -7.48 4.66
N VAL A 93 8.37 -7.52 5.29
CA VAL A 93 9.46 -8.40 4.86
C VAL A 93 9.04 -9.87 4.81
N LEU A 94 8.14 -10.30 5.69
CA LEU A 94 7.60 -11.66 5.72
C LEU A 94 6.43 -11.87 4.73
N VAL A 95 5.54 -10.89 4.62
CA VAL A 95 4.29 -10.99 3.85
C VAL A 95 4.52 -10.76 2.35
N LEU A 96 5.39 -9.80 1.98
CA LEU A 96 5.59 -9.39 0.60
C LEU A 96 6.10 -10.51 -0.32
N PRO A 97 7.06 -11.38 0.08
CA PRO A 97 7.47 -12.51 -0.74
C PRO A 97 6.33 -13.50 -1.03
N LEU A 98 5.46 -13.74 -0.03
CA LEU A 98 4.30 -14.60 -0.19
C LEU A 98 3.29 -13.99 -1.16
N VAL A 99 3.02 -12.69 -1.00
CA VAL A 99 2.12 -11.95 -1.91
C VAL A 99 2.68 -11.92 -3.33
N GLY A 100 3.98 -11.69 -3.51
CA GLY A 100 4.64 -11.74 -4.82
C GLY A 100 4.48 -13.11 -5.49
N ALA A 101 4.75 -14.19 -4.76
CA ALA A 101 4.56 -15.55 -5.28
C ALA A 101 3.11 -15.86 -5.67
N ILE A 102 2.13 -15.30 -4.96
CA ILE A 102 0.71 -15.39 -5.32
C ILE A 102 0.41 -14.53 -6.57
N ALA A 103 0.95 -13.33 -6.65
CA ALA A 103 0.77 -12.40 -7.77
C ALA A 103 1.30 -12.98 -9.08
N ASP A 104 2.46 -13.65 -9.03
CA ASP A 104 3.09 -14.29 -10.19
C ASP A 104 2.26 -15.46 -10.73
N ARG A 105 1.55 -16.18 -9.87
CA ARG A 105 0.71 -17.33 -10.25
C ARG A 105 -0.73 -16.95 -10.59
N THR A 106 -1.13 -15.71 -10.35
CA THR A 106 -2.52 -15.28 -10.49
C THR A 106 -2.75 -14.54 -11.80
N GLU A 107 -3.60 -15.09 -12.67
CA GLU A 107 -4.01 -14.40 -13.90
C GLU A 107 -4.93 -13.18 -13.66
N ARG A 108 -5.51 -13.07 -12.46
CA ARG A 108 -6.49 -12.04 -12.07
C ARG A 108 -5.91 -10.92 -11.19
N LYS A 109 -4.72 -10.40 -11.51
CA LYS A 109 -4.00 -9.36 -10.74
C LYS A 109 -4.86 -8.15 -10.34
N ARG A 110 -5.78 -7.72 -11.22
CA ARG A 110 -6.74 -6.63 -10.94
C ARG A 110 -7.63 -6.88 -9.72
N HIS A 111 -8.01 -8.12 -9.44
CA HIS A 111 -8.83 -8.45 -8.26
C HIS A 111 -7.99 -8.40 -6.98
N LEU A 112 -6.73 -8.82 -7.02
CA LEU A 112 -5.81 -8.67 -5.90
C LEU A 112 -5.60 -7.19 -5.54
N LEU A 113 -5.35 -6.34 -6.55
CA LEU A 113 -5.23 -4.89 -6.36
C LEU A 113 -6.49 -4.30 -5.73
N GLY A 114 -7.67 -4.71 -6.22
CA GLY A 114 -8.94 -4.31 -5.63
C GLY A 114 -9.10 -4.78 -4.18
N ALA A 115 -8.69 -6.00 -3.85
CA ALA A 115 -8.78 -6.54 -2.50
C ALA A 115 -7.87 -5.77 -1.53
N PHE A 116 -6.61 -5.52 -1.88
CA PHE A 116 -5.71 -4.72 -1.04
C PHE A 116 -6.19 -3.28 -0.86
N ALA A 117 -6.70 -2.66 -1.93
CA ALA A 117 -7.32 -1.34 -1.84
C ALA A 117 -8.53 -1.33 -0.90
N PHE A 118 -9.38 -2.37 -0.95
CA PHE A 118 -10.55 -2.48 -0.07
C PHE A 118 -10.17 -2.71 1.39
N VAL A 119 -9.13 -3.53 1.64
CA VAL A 119 -8.59 -3.74 3.00
C VAL A 119 -8.03 -2.43 3.55
N GLY A 120 -7.28 -1.66 2.75
CA GLY A 120 -6.77 -0.35 3.13
C GLY A 120 -7.90 0.65 3.44
N ALA A 121 -8.90 0.73 2.57
CA ALA A 121 -10.06 1.59 2.77
C ALA A 121 -10.85 1.21 4.02
N LEU A 122 -11.08 -0.09 4.25
CA LEU A 122 -11.74 -0.59 5.45
C LEU A 122 -10.94 -0.24 6.71
N ALA A 123 -9.61 -0.39 6.68
CA ALA A 123 -8.74 0.01 7.79
C ALA A 123 -8.86 1.51 8.08
N THR A 124 -8.92 2.37 7.06
CA THR A 124 -9.16 3.81 7.24
C THR A 124 -10.54 4.10 7.82
N CYS A 125 -11.60 3.42 7.37
CA CYS A 125 -12.93 3.57 7.96
C CYS A 125 -12.95 3.13 9.43
N LEU A 126 -12.21 2.07 9.77
CA LEU A 126 -12.10 1.57 11.14
C LEU A 126 -11.34 2.51 12.07
N MET A 127 -10.54 3.45 11.55
CA MET A 127 -9.93 4.49 12.38
C MET A 127 -10.95 5.32 13.15
N PHE A 128 -12.19 5.42 12.66
CA PHE A 128 -13.29 6.09 13.37
C PHE A 128 -13.54 5.52 14.78
N PHE A 129 -13.24 4.23 14.99
CA PHE A 129 -13.41 3.57 16.29
C PHE A 129 -12.20 3.74 17.21
N ILE A 130 -11.12 4.37 16.77
CA ILE A 130 -10.02 4.76 17.65
C ILE A 130 -10.56 5.89 18.55
N GLN A 131 -10.81 5.59 19.82
CA GLN A 131 -11.35 6.54 20.78
C GLN A 131 -10.65 6.39 22.13
N GLY A 132 -10.52 7.50 22.84
CA GLY A 132 -9.97 7.55 24.20
C GLY A 132 -8.49 7.20 24.25
N ASP A 133 -8.19 6.11 24.93
CA ASP A 133 -6.86 5.58 25.28
C ASP A 133 -6.51 4.27 24.53
N ASN A 134 -7.32 3.87 23.55
CA ASN A 134 -7.17 2.62 22.80
C ASN A 134 -6.03 2.66 21.75
N TRP A 135 -4.83 3.07 22.16
CA TRP A 135 -3.66 3.21 21.28
C TRP A 135 -3.26 1.89 20.61
N LEU A 136 -3.46 0.74 21.28
CA LEU A 136 -3.19 -0.59 20.71
C LEU A 136 -4.06 -0.90 19.50
N TYR A 137 -5.33 -0.50 19.53
CA TYR A 137 -6.22 -0.64 18.38
C TYR A 137 -5.72 0.22 17.21
N GLY A 138 -5.30 1.46 17.50
CA GLY A 138 -4.67 2.34 16.51
C GLY A 138 -3.40 1.74 15.89
N VAL A 139 -2.54 1.11 16.68
CA VAL A 139 -1.36 0.38 16.20
C VAL A 139 -1.77 -0.76 15.28
N LEU A 140 -2.78 -1.56 15.65
CA LEU A 140 -3.24 -2.68 14.83
C LEU A 140 -3.79 -2.21 13.48
N ILE A 141 -4.59 -1.15 13.47
CA ILE A 141 -5.09 -0.53 12.22
C ILE A 141 -3.93 -0.02 11.36
N LEU A 142 -2.91 0.61 11.97
CA LEU A 142 -1.69 1.04 11.27
C LEU A 142 -1.00 -0.14 10.59
N LEU A 143 -0.80 -1.24 11.32
CA LEU A 143 -0.13 -2.42 10.79
C LEU A 143 -0.88 -2.98 9.57
N ILE A 144 -2.20 -3.14 9.67
CA ILE A 144 -3.04 -3.65 8.58
C ILE A 144 -2.96 -2.71 7.37
N ALA A 145 -3.17 -1.41 7.58
CA ALA A 145 -3.14 -0.41 6.52
C ALA A 145 -1.80 -0.39 5.79
N ASN A 146 -0.69 -0.41 6.51
CA ASN A 146 0.65 -0.31 5.93
C ASN A 146 1.06 -1.61 5.21
N VAL A 147 0.72 -2.78 5.77
CA VAL A 147 0.98 -4.07 5.11
C VAL A 147 0.14 -4.22 3.85
N ALA A 148 -1.14 -3.85 3.89
CA ALA A 148 -2.01 -3.88 2.70
C ALA A 148 -1.49 -2.95 1.60
N PHE A 149 -1.01 -1.75 1.97
CA PHE A 149 -0.39 -0.82 1.03
C PHE A 149 0.86 -1.42 0.37
N GLY A 150 1.81 -1.93 1.16
CA GLY A 150 3.02 -2.57 0.65
C GLY A 150 2.71 -3.77 -0.25
N ALA A 151 1.74 -4.59 0.13
CA ALA A 151 1.27 -5.72 -0.68
C ALA A 151 0.68 -5.24 -2.02
N SER A 152 -0.08 -4.14 -2.02
CA SER A 152 -0.61 -3.55 -3.25
C SER A 152 0.51 -3.12 -4.20
N ILE A 153 1.61 -2.57 -3.68
CA ILE A 153 2.75 -2.11 -4.48
C ILE A 153 3.48 -3.28 -5.13
N VAL A 154 3.65 -4.40 -4.42
CA VAL A 154 4.25 -5.61 -5.02
C VAL A 154 3.39 -6.09 -6.19
N VAL A 155 2.08 -6.26 -5.97
CA VAL A 155 1.16 -6.72 -7.02
C VAL A 155 1.09 -5.74 -8.19
N TYR A 156 1.16 -4.45 -7.90
CA TYR A 156 1.15 -3.39 -8.91
C TYR A 156 2.35 -3.49 -9.85
N ASN A 157 3.51 -3.89 -9.32
CA ASN A 157 4.76 -4.02 -10.06
C ASN A 157 5.02 -5.42 -10.65
N SER A 158 4.16 -6.40 -10.36
CA SER A 158 4.29 -7.80 -10.83
C SER A 158 3.52 -8.01 -12.13
#